data_AF-A0A060C9G5-F1
#
_entry.id   AF-A0A060C9G5-F1
#
_cell.length_a   1.000
_cell.length_b   1.000
_cell.length_c   1.000
_cell.angle_alpha   90.00
_cell.angle_beta   90.00
_cell.angle_gamma   90.00
#
_symmetry.space_group_name_H-M   'P 1'
#
loop_
_entity.id
_entity.type
_entity.pdbx_description
1 polymer ?
#
loop_
_entity_poly.entity_id
_entity_poly.type
_entity_poly.pdbx_seq_one_letter_code
_entity_poly.pdbx_strand_id
1 'polypeptide(L)'
;FGPIIWWRPWRLLSGVLFGLAIGTKWNSVFVLAVFGLVSVWWDIGARKLAGANWRAWLASVIDGIPAFIRMVVVAAVVYLASWTGWLTSSGGYDRSWGLENPDHPWTKYLGEAWASLLRYHVDIYNFHTGDYIRNATHSYDAHPIGWL
;
A
#
# COMPACT_ATOMS: atom_id res chain seq x y z
N PHE A 1 20.62 2.46 21.75
CA PHE A 1 21.31 3.52 22.52
C PHE A 1 20.93 4.87 21.94
N GLY A 2 20.61 5.85 22.77
CA GLY A 2 20.17 7.19 22.35
C GLY A 2 18.64 7.34 22.30
N PRO A 3 18.13 8.58 22.41
CA PRO A 3 16.69 8.84 22.47
C PRO A 3 15.98 8.50 21.15
N ILE A 4 14.65 8.48 21.21
CA ILE A 4 13.80 8.43 20.03
C ILE A 4 13.76 9.81 19.39
N ILE A 5 13.93 9.88 18.07
CA ILE A 5 13.81 11.13 17.31
C ILE A 5 12.43 11.15 16.66
N TRP A 6 11.52 11.90 17.28
CA TRP A 6 10.13 11.99 16.82
C TRP A 6 9.96 12.83 15.55
N TRP A 7 10.74 13.90 15.40
CA TRP A 7 10.62 14.77 14.23
C TRP A 7 11.41 14.22 13.03
N ARG A 8 10.72 13.46 12.19
CA ARG A 8 11.24 12.91 10.93
C ARG A 8 10.25 13.20 9.79
N PRO A 9 10.10 14.47 9.36
CA PRO A 9 9.06 14.88 8.41
C PRO A 9 9.15 14.13 7.09
N TRP A 10 10.36 13.79 6.64
CA TRP A 10 10.58 13.03 5.42
C TRP A 10 10.01 11.61 5.44
N ARG A 11 9.87 10.98 6.61
CA ARG A 11 9.19 9.67 6.74
C ARG A 11 7.68 9.79 6.63
N LEU A 12 7.13 10.90 7.12
CA LEU A 12 5.72 11.17 6.97
C LEU A 12 5.40 11.47 5.50
N LEU A 13 6.21 12.32 4.86
CA LEU A 13 6.08 12.64 3.44
C LEU A 13 6.22 11.39 2.58
N SER A 14 7.18 10.50 2.88
CA SER A 14 7.31 9.25 2.14
C SER A 14 6.07 8.36 2.28
N GLY A 15 5.46 8.27 3.46
CA GLY A 15 4.19 7.58 3.64
C GLY A 15 3.08 8.14 2.75
N VAL A 16 2.97 9.47 2.66
CA VAL A 16 2.00 10.12 1.75
C VAL A 16 2.28 9.78 0.29
N LEU A 17 3.53 9.93 -0.15
CA LEU A 17 3.92 9.65 -1.54
C LEU A 17 3.74 8.18 -1.92
N PHE A 18 4.09 7.25 -1.03
CA PHE A 18 3.85 5.82 -1.25
C PHE A 18 2.37 5.48 -1.26
N GLY A 19 1.55 6.11 -0.41
CA GLY A 19 0.09 5.95 -0.44
C GLY A 19 -0.50 6.37 -1.79
N LEU A 20 -0.08 7.53 -2.32
CA LEU A 20 -0.46 7.98 -3.66
C LEU A 20 0.03 7.02 -4.75
N ALA A 21 1.28 6.56 -4.66
CA ALA A 21 1.85 5.61 -5.63
C ALA A 21 1.12 4.26 -5.63
N ILE A 22 0.69 3.77 -4.46
CA ILE A 22 -0.13 2.55 -4.35
C ILE A 22 -1.53 2.80 -4.93
N GLY A 23 -2.11 3.98 -4.71
CA GLY A 23 -3.37 4.39 -5.33
C GLY A 23 -3.32 4.36 -6.86
N THR A 24 -2.17 4.69 -7.46
CA THR A 24 -1.97 4.59 -8.92
C THR A 24 -1.70 3.16 -9.38
N LYS A 25 -0.84 2.42 -8.66
CA LYS A 25 -0.48 1.03 -9.02
C LYS A 25 -0.04 0.24 -7.79
N TRP A 26 -0.70 -0.89 -7.54
CA TRP A 26 -0.46 -1.72 -6.35
C TRP A 26 0.97 -2.27 -6.24
N ASN A 27 1.70 -2.41 -7.36
CA ASN A 27 3.09 -2.86 -7.35
C ASN A 27 4.01 -1.96 -6.49
N SER A 28 3.61 -0.71 -6.24
CA SER A 28 4.32 0.21 -5.35
C SER A 28 4.41 -0.30 -3.90
N VAL A 29 3.56 -1.25 -3.49
CA VAL A 29 3.61 -1.86 -2.14
C VAL A 29 4.95 -2.55 -1.89
N PHE A 30 5.52 -3.20 -2.90
CA PHE A 30 6.83 -3.87 -2.78
C PHE A 30 7.95 -2.84 -2.58
N VAL A 31 7.85 -1.70 -3.27
CA VAL A 31 8.81 -0.61 -3.12
C VAL A 31 8.72 -0.01 -1.71
N LEU A 32 7.52 0.23 -1.20
CA LEU A 32 7.30 0.67 0.18
C LEU A 32 7.89 -0.32 1.20
N ALA A 33 7.68 -1.63 1.01
CA ALA A 33 8.21 -2.66 1.89
C ALA A 33 9.75 -2.63 1.95
N VAL A 34 10.41 -2.61 0.79
CA VAL A 34 11.87 -2.55 0.70
C VAL A 34 12.40 -1.25 1.32
N PHE A 35 11.83 -0.10 0.97
CA PHE A 35 12.26 1.19 1.52
C PHE A 35 12.01 1.31 3.03
N GLY A 36 10.94 0.72 3.55
CA GLY A 36 10.67 0.62 4.98
C GLY A 36 11.78 -0.12 5.71
N LEU A 37 12.19 -1.28 5.18
CA LEU A 37 13.31 -2.06 5.74
C LEU A 37 14.64 -1.30 5.65
N VAL A 38 14.96 -0.71 4.50
CA VAL A 38 16.17 0.10 4.29
C VAL A 38 16.23 1.28 5.27
N SER A 39 15.10 1.96 5.48
CA SER A 39 14.96 3.06 6.45
C SER A 39 15.36 2.64 7.86
N VAL A 40 14.91 1.47 8.32
CA VAL A 40 15.28 0.93 9.64
C VAL A 40 16.74 0.50 9.68
N TRP A 41 17.25 -0.07 8.59
CA TRP A 41 18.67 -0.42 8.45
C TRP A 41 19.58 0.80 8.59
N TRP A 42 19.19 1.93 8.01
CA TRP A 42 19.92 3.19 8.16
C TRP A 42 19.89 3.71 9.60
N ASP A 43 18.78 3.56 10.34
CA ASP A 43 18.76 3.93 11.76
C ASP A 43 19.72 3.05 12.59
N ILE A 44 19.74 1.75 12.33
CA ILE A 44 20.70 0.83 12.97
C ILE A 44 22.13 1.25 12.63
N GLY A 45 22.41 1.53 11.35
CA GLY A 45 23.71 2.00 10.88
C GLY A 45 24.16 3.30 11.55
N ALA A 46 23.29 4.29 11.61
CA ALA A 46 23.57 5.58 12.26
C ALA A 46 23.90 5.38 13.74
N ARG A 47 23.18 4.50 14.46
CA ARG A 47 23.49 4.20 15.86
C ARG A 47 24.79 3.42 16.02
N LYS A 48 25.11 2.50 15.10
CA LYS A 48 26.42 1.80 15.09
C LYS A 48 27.56 2.80 14.93
N LEU A 49 27.44 3.75 14.00
CA LEU A 49 28.42 4.82 13.79
C LEU A 49 28.58 5.72 15.03
N ALA A 50 27.51 5.92 15.79
CA ALA A 50 27.53 6.65 17.07
C ALA A 50 28.07 5.81 18.26
N GLY A 51 28.66 4.64 18.02
CA GLY A 51 29.28 3.80 19.06
C GLY A 51 28.31 2.87 19.81
N ALA A 52 27.07 2.70 19.33
CA ALA A 52 26.10 1.83 20.00
C ALA A 52 26.41 0.33 19.91
N ASN A 53 27.35 -0.10 19.04
CA ASN A 53 27.74 -1.50 18.84
C ASN A 53 26.50 -2.43 18.72
N TRP A 54 26.43 -3.50 19.51
CA TRP A 54 25.29 -4.42 19.54
C TRP A 54 23.96 -3.74 19.92
N ARG A 55 23.99 -2.71 20.78
CA ARG A 55 22.79 -1.97 21.21
C ARG A 55 22.18 -1.12 20.09
N ALA A 56 22.78 -1.07 18.90
CA ALA A 56 22.21 -0.44 17.73
C ALA A 56 20.96 -1.17 17.22
N TRP A 57 20.86 -2.49 17.42
CA TRP A 57 19.69 -3.27 17.01
C TRP A 57 18.40 -2.89 17.75
N LEU A 58 18.50 -2.23 18.90
CA LEU A 58 17.34 -1.63 19.57
C LEU A 58 16.64 -0.57 18.69
N ALA A 59 17.32 -0.02 17.67
CA ALA A 59 16.70 0.86 16.67
C ALA A 59 15.55 0.20 15.91
N SER A 60 15.61 -1.12 15.70
CA SER A 60 14.52 -1.88 15.03
C SER A 60 13.19 -1.71 15.74
N VAL A 61 13.21 -1.48 17.05
CA VAL A 61 12.02 -1.20 17.85
C VAL A 61 11.84 0.31 18.04
N ILE A 62 12.88 1.00 18.53
CA ILE A 62 12.82 2.42 18.92
C ILE A 62 12.50 3.32 17.71
N ASP A 63 13.16 3.10 16.58
CA ASP A 63 12.92 3.89 15.36
C ASP A 63 12.02 3.15 14.36
N GLY A 64 12.04 1.81 14.39
CA GLY A 64 11.27 0.98 13.46
C GLY A 64 9.77 1.04 13.65
N ILE A 65 9.25 1.02 14.90
CA ILE A 65 7.81 1.18 15.15
C ILE A 65 7.32 2.55 14.65
N PRO A 66 7.95 3.68 15.02
CA PRO A 66 7.57 4.98 14.47
C PRO A 66 7.74 5.08 12.95
N ALA A 67 8.73 4.41 12.35
CA ALA A 67 8.90 4.36 10.91
C ALA A 67 7.74 3.62 10.24
N PHE A 68 7.33 2.46 10.79
CA PHE A 68 6.18 1.70 10.32
C PHE A 68 4.90 2.54 10.35
N ILE A 69 4.64 3.25 11.45
CA ILE A 69 3.47 4.13 11.56
C ILE A 69 3.53 5.22 10.47
N ARG A 70 4.65 5.94 10.36
CA ARG A 70 4.77 7.07 9.42
C ARG A 70 4.77 6.68 7.96
N MET A 71 5.28 5.49 7.62
CA MET A 71 5.41 5.07 6.24
C MET A 71 4.26 4.15 5.81
N VAL A 72 3.93 3.14 6.61
CA VAL A 72 2.96 2.09 6.23
C VAL A 72 1.54 2.49 6.60
N VAL A 73 1.31 2.91 7.85
CA VAL A 73 -0.04 3.28 8.29
C VAL A 73 -0.52 4.54 7.57
N VAL A 74 0.36 5.55 7.42
CA VAL A 74 0.03 6.75 6.63
C VAL A 74 -0.24 6.39 5.16
N ALA A 75 0.58 5.54 4.54
CA ALA A 75 0.31 5.10 3.16
C ALA A 75 -1.03 4.40 3.02
N ALA A 76 -1.41 3.54 3.97
CA ALA A 76 -2.71 2.88 3.99
C ALA A 76 -3.87 3.89 4.12
N VAL A 77 -3.73 4.90 4.99
CA VAL A 77 -4.73 5.97 5.13
C VAL A 77 -4.86 6.78 3.83
N VAL A 78 -3.74 7.18 3.22
CA VAL A 78 -3.75 7.94 1.96
C VAL A 78 -4.31 7.12 0.81
N TYR A 79 -3.98 5.83 0.74
CA TYR A 79 -4.59 4.90 -0.20
C TYR A 79 -6.11 4.87 -0.04
N LEU A 80 -6.63 4.62 1.17
CA LEU A 80 -8.06 4.62 1.43
C LEU A 80 -8.72 5.98 1.13
N ALA A 81 -8.04 7.09 1.43
CA ALA A 81 -8.52 8.43 1.12
C ALA A 81 -8.64 8.66 -0.40
N SER A 82 -7.80 8.03 -1.22
CA SER A 82 -7.92 8.11 -2.68
C SER A 82 -9.21 7.48 -3.22
N TRP A 83 -9.83 6.56 -2.47
CA TRP A 83 -11.12 5.95 -2.81
C TRP A 83 -12.33 6.81 -2.46
N THR A 84 -12.15 7.98 -1.85
CA THR A 84 -13.25 8.88 -1.46
C THR A 84 -14.15 9.22 -2.64
N GLY A 85 -13.59 9.60 -3.79
CA GLY A 85 -14.39 9.93 -4.98
C GLY A 85 -15.24 8.76 -5.48
N TRP A 86 -14.70 7.53 -5.43
CA TRP A 86 -15.50 6.33 -5.70
C TRP A 86 -16.58 6.21 -4.64
N LEU A 87 -16.23 6.23 -3.35
CA LEU A 87 -17.13 6.06 -2.20
C LEU A 87 -18.25 7.11 -2.04
N THR A 88 -18.11 8.31 -2.59
CA THR A 88 -19.12 9.38 -2.45
C THR A 88 -19.93 9.65 -3.72
N SER A 89 -19.54 9.10 -4.87
CA SER A 89 -20.29 9.26 -6.12
C SER A 89 -21.34 8.16 -6.31
N SER A 90 -22.21 8.25 -7.32
CA SER A 90 -23.17 7.20 -7.67
C SER A 90 -22.68 6.28 -8.81
N GLY A 91 -21.59 6.66 -9.49
CA GLY A 91 -20.99 5.89 -10.58
C GLY A 91 -19.78 5.08 -10.13
N GLY A 92 -19.32 4.17 -10.99
CA GLY A 92 -18.16 3.33 -10.73
C GLY A 92 -18.48 1.85 -10.91
N TYR A 93 -17.49 1.10 -11.37
CA TYR A 93 -17.58 -0.34 -11.56
C TYR A 93 -17.89 -1.05 -10.22
N ASP A 94 -18.80 -2.04 -10.24
CA ASP A 94 -19.25 -2.87 -9.11
C ASP A 94 -19.74 -2.13 -7.86
N ARG A 95 -20.20 -0.88 -8.02
CA ARG A 95 -20.58 -0.04 -6.89
C ARG A 95 -21.87 -0.47 -6.19
N SER A 96 -22.81 -1.07 -6.92
CA SER A 96 -24.08 -1.57 -6.41
C SER A 96 -23.99 -2.99 -5.83
N TRP A 97 -22.83 -3.63 -5.84
CA TRP A 97 -22.71 -5.04 -5.46
C TRP A 97 -23.26 -5.35 -4.06
N GLY A 98 -22.95 -4.53 -3.06
CA GLY A 98 -23.46 -4.68 -1.70
C GLY A 98 -25.00 -4.58 -1.65
N LEU A 99 -25.58 -3.61 -2.36
CA LEU A 99 -27.04 -3.43 -2.47
C LEU A 99 -27.72 -4.64 -3.12
N GLU A 100 -27.09 -5.22 -4.14
CA GLU A 100 -27.58 -6.39 -4.86
C GLU A 100 -27.36 -7.70 -4.07
N ASN A 101 -26.49 -7.69 -3.07
CA ASN A 101 -26.15 -8.84 -2.24
C ASN A 101 -26.38 -8.55 -0.75
N PRO A 102 -27.63 -8.25 -0.33
CA PRO A 102 -27.96 -7.85 1.03
C PRO A 102 -27.67 -8.95 2.06
N ASP A 103 -27.73 -10.22 1.63
CA ASP A 103 -27.52 -11.36 2.50
C ASP A 103 -26.06 -11.73 2.74
N HIS A 104 -25.14 -11.18 1.95
CA HIS A 104 -23.71 -11.49 2.04
C HIS A 104 -23.13 -10.99 3.37
N PRO A 105 -22.24 -11.77 4.04
CA PRO A 105 -21.64 -11.36 5.31
C PRO A 105 -20.99 -9.98 5.28
N TRP A 106 -20.28 -9.65 4.19
CA TRP A 106 -19.66 -8.32 4.06
C TRP A 106 -20.69 -7.19 4.08
N THR A 107 -21.81 -7.34 3.36
CA THR A 107 -22.87 -6.34 3.36
C THR A 107 -23.49 -6.21 4.75
N LYS A 108 -23.76 -7.33 5.41
CA LYS A 108 -24.36 -7.36 6.76
C LYS A 108 -23.48 -6.70 7.83
N TYR A 109 -22.17 -6.93 7.79
CA TYR A 109 -21.26 -6.49 8.86
C TYR A 109 -20.51 -5.18 8.56
N LEU A 110 -20.31 -4.84 7.29
CA LEU A 110 -19.54 -3.65 6.89
C LEU A 110 -20.41 -2.57 6.23
N GLY A 111 -21.63 -2.90 5.83
CA GLY A 111 -22.51 -2.05 5.04
C GLY A 111 -22.25 -2.16 3.54
N GLU A 112 -23.24 -1.74 2.75
CA GLU A 112 -23.25 -1.89 1.29
C GLU A 112 -22.02 -1.30 0.61
N ALA A 113 -21.65 -0.05 0.94
CA ALA A 113 -20.55 0.64 0.29
C ALA A 113 -19.18 -0.04 0.50
N TRP A 114 -18.89 -0.46 1.73
CA TRP A 114 -17.63 -1.15 2.05
C TRP A 114 -17.61 -2.57 1.49
N ALA A 115 -18.74 -3.27 1.49
CA ALA A 115 -18.88 -4.57 0.86
C ALA A 115 -18.62 -4.50 -0.66
N SER A 116 -19.21 -3.52 -1.35
CA SER A 116 -18.94 -3.25 -2.77
C SER A 116 -17.48 -2.92 -3.01
N LEU A 117 -16.85 -2.08 -2.16
CA LEU A 117 -15.45 -1.72 -2.32
C LEU A 117 -14.53 -2.95 -2.17
N LEU A 118 -14.79 -3.82 -1.19
CA LEU A 118 -14.03 -5.05 -1.02
C LEU A 118 -14.23 -6.01 -2.19
N ARG A 119 -15.47 -6.14 -2.68
CA ARG A 119 -15.76 -6.95 -3.87
C ARG A 119 -14.97 -6.45 -5.07
N TYR A 120 -15.01 -5.15 -5.33
CA TYR A 120 -14.22 -4.51 -6.39
C TYR A 120 -12.73 -4.89 -6.27
N HIS A 121 -12.14 -4.81 -5.08
CA HIS A 121 -10.73 -5.14 -4.88
C HIS A 121 -10.43 -6.61 -5.18
N VAL A 122 -11.34 -7.52 -4.81
CA VAL A 122 -11.23 -8.96 -5.12
C VAL A 122 -11.30 -9.20 -6.62
N ASP A 123 -12.26 -8.57 -7.32
CA ASP A 123 -12.42 -8.77 -8.75
C ASP A 123 -11.25 -8.20 -9.55
N ILE A 124 -10.75 -7.01 -9.18
CA ILE A 124 -9.53 -6.44 -9.79
C ILE A 124 -8.31 -7.31 -9.53
N TYR A 125 -8.14 -7.85 -8.32
CA TYR A 125 -7.03 -8.77 -8.01
C TYR A 125 -7.11 -10.04 -8.85
N ASN A 126 -8.29 -10.66 -8.93
CA ASN A 126 -8.53 -11.87 -9.71
C ASN A 126 -8.34 -11.61 -11.21
N PHE A 127 -8.74 -10.45 -11.73
CA PHE A 127 -8.48 -10.06 -13.11
C PHE A 127 -6.98 -10.04 -13.42
N HIS A 128 -6.16 -9.45 -12.54
CA HIS A 128 -4.72 -9.31 -12.77
C HIS A 128 -3.90 -10.58 -12.47
N THR A 129 -4.44 -11.51 -11.70
CA THR A 129 -3.71 -12.71 -11.26
C THR A 129 -4.25 -14.02 -11.83
N GLY A 130 -5.50 -14.01 -12.34
CA GLY A 130 -6.21 -15.16 -12.85
C GLY A 130 -5.90 -15.51 -14.30
N ASP A 131 -6.51 -16.60 -14.76
CA ASP A 131 -6.19 -17.23 -16.04
C ASP A 131 -6.56 -16.39 -17.26
N TYR A 132 -7.57 -15.53 -17.13
CA TYR A 132 -8.04 -14.69 -18.23
C TYR A 132 -6.90 -13.81 -18.78
N ILE A 133 -6.29 -12.98 -17.94
CA ILE A 133 -5.27 -12.03 -18.40
C ILE A 133 -3.97 -12.74 -18.83
N ARG A 134 -3.66 -13.89 -18.24
CA ARG A 134 -2.46 -14.68 -18.59
C ARG A 134 -2.49 -15.21 -20.01
N ASN A 135 -3.69 -15.44 -20.55
CA ASN A 135 -3.89 -15.97 -21.89
C ASN A 135 -4.46 -14.92 -22.87
N ALA A 136 -4.71 -13.70 -22.38
CA ALA A 136 -5.17 -12.62 -23.23
C ALA A 136 -4.03 -12.15 -24.15
N THR A 137 -4.29 -12.13 -25.45
CA THR A 137 -3.38 -11.56 -26.44
C THR A 137 -3.91 -10.20 -26.87
N HIS A 138 -3.01 -9.22 -27.04
CA HIS A 138 -3.36 -7.91 -27.57
C HIS A 138 -2.94 -7.84 -29.05
N SER A 139 -3.87 -7.47 -29.93
CA SER A 139 -3.59 -7.37 -31.38
C SER A 139 -2.50 -6.35 -31.72
N TYR A 140 -2.18 -5.45 -30.78
CA TYR A 140 -1.14 -4.43 -30.87
C TYR A 140 0.06 -4.73 -29.94
N ASP A 141 0.19 -5.95 -29.41
CA ASP A 141 1.36 -6.34 -28.64
C ASP A 141 2.61 -6.30 -29.54
N ALA A 142 3.64 -5.58 -29.10
CA ALA A 142 4.87 -5.39 -29.85
C ALA A 142 6.04 -5.80 -28.95
N HIS A 143 6.71 -6.88 -29.33
CA HIS A 143 7.84 -7.38 -28.56
C HIS A 143 9.02 -6.39 -28.66
N PRO A 144 9.66 -6.01 -27.54
CA PRO A 144 10.74 -5.01 -27.53
C PRO A 144 11.92 -5.33 -28.46
N ILE A 145 12.11 -6.62 -28.77
CA ILE A 145 13.14 -7.08 -29.71
C ILE A 145 12.93 -6.57 -31.15
N GLY A 146 11.70 -6.21 -31.52
CA GLY A 146 11.33 -5.70 -32.84
C GLY A 146 11.23 -4.17 -32.92
N TRP A 147 11.70 -3.45 -31.89
CA TRP A 147 11.64 -1.98 -31.85
C TRP A 147 12.88 -1.30 -32.47
N LEU A 148 13.84 -2.10 -32.97
CA LEU A 148 15.05 -1.69 -33.69
C LEU A 148 15.14 -2.43 -35.03
#